data_AF-A0A8J4XLM9-F1
#
_entry.id   AF-A0A8J4XLM9-F1
#
_cell.length_a   1.000
_cell.length_b   1.000
_cell.length_c   1.000
_cell.angle_alpha   90.00
_cell.angle_beta   90.00
_cell.angle_gamma   90.00
#
_symmetry.space_group_name_H-M   'P 1'
#
loop_
_entity.id
_entity.type
_entity.pdbx_description
1 polymer ?
#
loop_
_entity_poly.entity_id
_entity_poly.type
_entity_poly.pdbx_seq_one_letter_code
_entity_poly.pdbx_strand_id
1 'polypeptide(L)'
;MTTRKQTEVWLLGHSVPTITGAKLPSCGDVLRRFFYAHKEEKKTVQQSAAEAAKEVLDFWTRARIPTIAETSVRRKITGLFDEWKILSKSKNNSGVTPAEKQKTFQESLPDLLDICPLRRPHSDDHS
;
A
#
# COMPACT_ATOMS: atom_id res chain seq x y z
N MET A 1 7.59 6.82 -30.13
CA MET A 1 8.28 5.99 -29.12
C MET A 1 8.08 6.63 -27.76
N THR A 2 7.31 6.04 -26.85
CA THR A 2 7.33 6.42 -25.42
C THR A 2 6.93 5.20 -24.57
N THR A 3 7.84 4.79 -23.71
CA THR A 3 7.95 3.53 -22.96
C THR A 3 6.88 3.39 -21.87
N ARG A 4 5.59 3.29 -22.22
CA ARG A 4 4.50 3.02 -21.23
C ARG A 4 4.59 1.66 -20.51
N LYS A 5 5.47 0.76 -20.97
CA LYS A 5 5.68 -0.58 -20.37
C LYS A 5 6.58 -0.57 -19.12
N GLN A 6 7.29 0.53 -18.81
CA GLN A 6 8.31 0.51 -17.74
C GLN A 6 7.74 0.69 -16.33
N THR A 7 6.59 1.36 -16.21
CA THR A 7 5.89 1.65 -14.94
C THR A 7 4.82 0.62 -14.59
N GLU A 8 4.67 -0.43 -15.39
CA GLU A 8 3.73 -1.51 -15.10
C GLU A 8 4.25 -2.34 -13.92
N VAL A 9 3.41 -2.44 -12.90
CA VAL A 9 3.59 -3.24 -11.70
C VAL A 9 2.56 -4.35 -11.76
N TRP A 10 3.04 -5.59 -11.71
CA TRP A 10 2.19 -6.77 -11.74
C TRP A 10 1.13 -6.69 -10.61
N LEU A 11 -0.15 -6.95 -10.93
CA LEU A 11 -1.35 -6.76 -10.09
C LEU A 11 -1.81 -5.33 -9.80
N LEU A 12 -0.90 -4.36 -9.78
CA LEU A 12 -1.21 -2.97 -9.42
C LEU A 12 -1.49 -2.06 -10.62
N GLY A 13 -1.05 -2.45 -11.82
CA GLY A 13 -1.14 -1.61 -13.01
C GLY A 13 -0.01 -0.59 -13.03
N HIS A 14 -0.31 0.69 -13.27
CA HIS A 14 0.72 1.73 -13.39
C HIS A 14 1.08 2.36 -12.04
N SER A 15 2.38 2.55 -11.77
CA SER A 15 2.85 3.37 -10.65
C SER A 15 2.46 4.84 -10.88
N VAL A 16 2.10 5.54 -9.79
CA VAL A 16 1.69 6.95 -9.85
C VAL A 16 2.68 7.83 -9.10
N PRO A 17 3.04 9.01 -9.64
CA PRO A 17 3.97 9.92 -8.99
C PRO A 17 3.42 10.49 -7.70
N THR A 18 2.11 10.66 -7.58
CA THR A 18 1.45 11.27 -6.41
C THR A 18 0.10 10.64 -6.18
N ILE A 19 -0.23 10.38 -4.91
CA ILE A 19 -1.58 9.96 -4.54
C ILE A 19 -2.50 11.16 -4.79
N THR A 20 -3.33 11.04 -5.82
CA THR A 20 -4.20 12.13 -6.29
C THR A 20 -5.65 11.81 -5.96
N GLY A 21 -6.35 12.74 -5.32
CA GLY A 21 -7.76 12.60 -5.00
C GLY A 21 -8.20 13.52 -3.86
N ALA A 22 -9.51 13.59 -3.63
CA ALA A 22 -10.11 14.19 -2.42
C ALA A 22 -10.55 13.12 -1.40
N LYS A 23 -10.35 11.84 -1.74
CA LYS A 23 -10.72 10.68 -0.94
C LYS A 23 -9.48 10.11 -0.24
N LEU A 24 -9.72 9.32 0.81
CA LEU A 24 -8.65 8.63 1.51
C LEU A 24 -7.89 7.69 0.57
N PRO A 25 -6.56 7.60 0.69
CA PRO A 25 -5.75 6.76 -0.18
C PRO A 25 -6.01 5.28 0.07
N SER A 26 -6.29 4.53 -1.00
CA SER A 26 -6.43 3.07 -0.96
C SER A 26 -5.07 2.39 -0.88
N CYS A 27 -5.03 1.15 -0.36
CA CYS A 27 -3.81 0.33 -0.29
C CYS A 27 -3.08 0.26 -1.64
N GLY A 28 -3.84 0.16 -2.74
CA GLY A 28 -3.30 0.16 -4.09
C GLY A 28 -2.66 1.49 -4.49
N ASP A 29 -3.25 2.64 -4.15
CA ASP A 29 -2.67 3.95 -4.47
C ASP A 29 -1.37 4.21 -3.72
N VAL A 30 -1.34 3.84 -2.44
CA VAL A 30 -0.14 3.92 -1.61
C VAL A 30 0.98 3.06 -2.17
N LEU A 31 0.64 1.83 -2.58
CA LEU A 31 1.61 0.91 -3.15
C LEU A 31 2.09 1.38 -4.54
N ARG A 32 1.22 1.98 -5.36
CA ARG A 32 1.61 2.62 -6.64
C ARG A 32 2.57 3.78 -6.45
N ARG A 33 2.33 4.65 -5.46
CA ARG A 33 3.25 5.75 -5.09
C ARG A 33 4.58 5.22 -4.58
N PHE A 34 4.54 4.17 -3.76
CA PHE A 34 5.73 3.49 -3.28
C PHE A 34 6.58 2.95 -4.45
N PHE A 35 5.96 2.30 -5.43
CA PHE A 35 6.66 1.77 -6.61
C PHE A 35 7.28 2.86 -7.46
N TYR A 36 6.61 4.01 -7.59
CA TYR A 36 7.17 5.16 -8.28
C TYR A 36 8.45 5.65 -7.58
N ALA A 37 8.39 5.88 -6.26
CA ALA A 37 9.57 6.28 -5.50
C ALA A 37 10.70 5.24 -5.56
N HIS A 38 10.36 3.95 -5.56
CA HIS A 38 11.36 2.90 -5.63
C HIS A 38 12.00 2.73 -7.02
N LYS A 39 11.19 2.77 -8.10
CA LYS A 39 11.66 2.56 -9.47
C LYS A 39 12.19 3.83 -10.14
N GLU A 40 11.46 4.93 -10.02
CA GLU A 40 11.74 6.20 -10.70
C GLU A 40 12.77 7.00 -9.89
N GLU A 41 12.55 7.15 -8.58
CA GLU A 41 13.43 7.94 -7.71
C GLU A 41 14.62 7.12 -7.15
N LYS A 42 14.68 5.82 -7.46
CA LYS A 42 15.71 4.87 -7.00
C LYS A 42 15.91 4.89 -5.47
N LYS A 43 14.86 5.23 -4.73
CA LYS A 43 14.86 5.27 -3.25
C LYS A 43 14.83 3.87 -2.68
N THR A 44 15.35 3.70 -1.47
CA THR A 44 15.27 2.41 -0.76
C THR A 44 13.82 2.15 -0.32
N VAL A 45 13.48 0.89 -0.10
CA VAL A 45 12.15 0.47 0.42
C VAL A 45 11.75 1.30 1.64
N GLN A 46 12.67 1.58 2.56
CA GLN A 46 12.35 2.37 3.74
C GLN A 46 12.06 3.84 3.44
N GLN A 47 12.82 4.46 2.53
CA GLN A 47 12.57 5.84 2.12
C GLN A 47 11.26 5.96 1.34
N SER A 48 11.01 5.07 0.38
CA SER A 48 9.76 5.04 -0.38
C SER A 48 8.55 4.83 0.53
N ALA A 49 8.64 3.95 1.53
CA ALA A 49 7.57 3.74 2.50
C ALA A 49 7.37 4.94 3.43
N ALA A 50 8.44 5.64 3.82
CA ALA A 50 8.35 6.84 4.64
C ALA A 50 7.66 7.99 3.88
N GLU A 51 7.98 8.19 2.60
CA GLU A 51 7.31 9.22 1.80
C GLU A 51 5.84 8.92 1.55
N ALA A 52 5.54 7.68 1.18
CA ALA A 52 4.15 7.25 1.01
C ALA A 52 3.37 7.38 2.34
N ALA A 53 3.98 7.03 3.48
CA ALA A 53 3.35 7.20 4.79
C ALA A 53 3.06 8.67 5.11
N LYS A 54 3.99 9.59 4.82
CA LYS A 54 3.78 11.02 5.04
C LYS A 54 2.62 11.57 4.21
N GLU A 55 2.54 11.21 2.93
CA GLU A 55 1.41 11.64 2.09
C GLU A 55 0.09 11.09 2.63
N VAL A 56 0.05 9.82 3.00
CA VAL A 56 -1.15 9.22 3.58
C VAL A 56 -1.53 9.94 4.88
N LEU A 57 -0.59 10.18 5.78
CA LEU A 57 -0.86 10.90 7.03
C LEU A 57 -1.41 12.30 6.77
N ASP A 58 -0.88 13.03 5.79
CA ASP A 58 -1.40 14.35 5.40
C ASP A 58 -2.86 14.28 4.94
N PHE A 59 -3.21 13.28 4.12
CA PHE A 59 -4.59 13.02 3.69
C PHE A 59 -5.54 12.76 4.86
N TRP A 60 -5.14 11.90 5.79
CA TRP A 60 -5.95 11.55 6.96
C TRP A 60 -6.07 12.74 7.93
N THR A 61 -4.99 13.50 8.09
CA THR A 61 -4.98 14.75 8.89
C THR A 61 -5.93 15.78 8.29
N ARG A 62 -5.94 15.96 6.97
CA ARG A 62 -6.90 16.82 6.26
C ARG A 62 -8.34 16.34 6.42
N ALA A 63 -8.55 15.03 6.43
CA ALA A 63 -9.85 14.41 6.72
C ALA A 63 -10.25 14.53 8.20
N ARG A 64 -9.40 15.09 9.06
CA ARG A 64 -9.57 15.20 10.52
C ARG A 64 -9.76 13.85 11.21
N ILE A 65 -9.20 12.79 10.64
CA ILE A 65 -9.27 11.45 11.20
C ILE A 65 -8.00 11.21 12.01
N PRO A 66 -8.09 10.73 13.26
CA PRO A 66 -6.90 10.39 14.03
C PRO A 66 -6.11 9.30 13.30
N THR A 67 -4.79 9.42 13.31
CA THR A 67 -3.89 8.46 12.66
C THR A 67 -2.97 7.80 13.69
N ILE A 68 -2.57 6.55 13.43
CA ILE A 68 -1.46 5.91 14.12
C ILE A 68 -0.13 6.60 13.80
N ALA A 69 0.91 6.30 14.58
CA ALA A 69 2.25 6.81 14.34
C ALA A 69 2.77 6.46 12.94
N GLU A 70 3.56 7.36 12.32
CA GLU A 70 4.19 7.17 11.00
C GLU A 70 4.92 5.83 10.90
N THR A 71 5.63 5.43 11.96
CA THR A 71 6.33 4.14 12.04
C THR A 71 5.39 2.95 11.82
N SER A 72 4.17 3.01 12.35
CA SER A 72 3.15 1.97 12.18
C SER A 72 2.55 1.97 10.78
N VAL A 73 2.32 3.17 10.20
CA VAL A 73 1.91 3.30 8.79
C VAL A 73 2.96 2.72 7.87
N ARG A 74 4.23 3.08 8.07
CA ARG A 74 5.38 2.55 7.31
C ARG A 74 5.46 1.03 7.40
N ARG A 75 5.23 0.44 8.59
CA ARG A 75 5.15 -1.02 8.76
C ARG A 75 4.02 -1.63 7.92
N LYS A 76 2.83 -1.04 7.90
CA LYS A 76 1.71 -1.51 7.05
C LYS A 76 2.08 -1.48 5.56
N ILE A 77 2.65 -0.37 5.08
CA ILE A 77 3.10 -0.23 3.68
C ILE A 77 4.19 -1.25 3.34
N THR A 78 5.14 -1.45 4.24
CA THR A 78 6.23 -2.41 4.06
C THR A 78 5.69 -3.84 4.03
N GLY A 79 4.71 -4.17 4.88
CA GLY A 79 4.04 -5.48 4.87
C GLY A 79 3.29 -5.75 3.57
N LEU A 80 2.54 -4.76 3.06
CA LEU A 80 1.88 -4.85 1.74
C LEU A 80 2.88 -5.09 0.61
N PHE A 81 4.02 -4.39 0.63
CA PHE A 81 5.09 -4.60 -0.35
C PHE A 81 5.72 -5.99 -0.23
N ASP A 82 5.95 -6.49 0.98
CA ASP A 82 6.53 -7.82 1.19
C ASP A 82 5.58 -8.93 0.72
N GLU A 83 4.29 -8.81 1.03
CA GLU A 83 3.25 -9.72 0.54
C GLU A 83 3.21 -9.73 -1.00
N TRP A 84 3.19 -8.56 -1.63
CA TRP A 84 3.30 -8.44 -3.08
C TRP A 84 4.58 -9.07 -3.63
N LYS A 85 5.73 -8.88 -2.96
CA LYS A 85 7.02 -9.40 -3.38
C LYS A 85 7.06 -10.93 -3.31
N ILE A 86 6.45 -11.52 -2.29
CA ILE A 86 6.28 -12.97 -2.16
C ILE A 86 5.41 -13.49 -3.31
N LEU A 87 4.26 -12.86 -3.57
CA LEU A 87 3.37 -13.21 -4.69
C LEU A 87 4.10 -13.10 -6.05
N SER A 88 4.85 -12.01 -6.26
CA SER A 88 5.60 -11.79 -7.49
C SER A 88 6.74 -12.80 -7.69
N LYS A 89 7.43 -13.24 -6.62
CA LYS A 89 8.46 -14.28 -6.71
C LYS A 89 7.85 -15.65 -7.03
N SER A 90 6.72 -15.96 -6.42
CA SER A 90 5.99 -17.21 -6.62
C SER A 90 5.30 -17.30 -7.99
N LYS A 91 5.17 -16.19 -8.73
CA LYS A 91 4.81 -16.22 -10.16
C LYS A 91 5.92 -16.85 -11.02
N ASN A 92 7.19 -16.55 -10.71
CA ASN A 92 8.33 -16.96 -11.52
C ASN A 92 8.89 -18.34 -11.12
N ASN A 93 8.68 -18.73 -9.87
CA ASN A 93 8.91 -20.09 -9.40
C ASN A 93 7.58 -20.83 -9.51
N SER A 94 7.47 -21.81 -10.40
CA SER A 94 6.25 -22.57 -10.77
C SER A 94 5.45 -23.23 -9.62
N GLY A 95 5.81 -22.98 -8.36
CA GLY A 95 5.09 -23.42 -7.17
C GLY A 95 3.92 -22.50 -6.86
N VAL A 96 2.74 -22.90 -7.32
CA VAL A 96 1.44 -22.76 -6.63
C VAL A 96 1.34 -21.54 -5.71
N THR A 97 1.34 -20.32 -6.27
CA THR A 97 0.63 -19.25 -5.58
C THR A 97 -0.84 -19.64 -5.65
N PRO A 98 -1.55 -19.86 -4.52
CA PRO A 98 -2.98 -20.08 -4.60
C PRO A 98 -3.57 -18.83 -5.24
N ALA A 99 -4.22 -18.97 -6.39
CA ALA A 99 -4.88 -17.88 -7.11
C ALA A 99 -5.78 -17.04 -6.16
N GLU A 100 -6.30 -17.69 -5.12
CA GLU A 100 -6.96 -17.09 -3.97
C GLU A 100 -6.17 -15.95 -3.31
N LYS A 101 -4.88 -16.13 -2.98
CA LYS A 101 -4.09 -15.03 -2.38
C LYS A 101 -3.89 -13.87 -3.33
N GLN A 102 -3.73 -14.17 -4.62
CA GLN A 102 -3.61 -13.14 -5.65
C GLN A 102 -4.90 -12.34 -5.76
N LYS A 103 -6.05 -13.03 -5.72
CA LYS A 103 -7.38 -12.45 -5.74
C LYS A 103 -7.66 -11.64 -4.46
N THR A 104 -7.41 -12.19 -3.28
CA THR A 104 -7.52 -11.48 -1.99
C THR A 104 -6.67 -10.22 -1.97
N PHE A 105 -5.45 -10.27 -2.51
CA PHE A 105 -4.59 -9.10 -2.63
C PHE A 105 -5.22 -8.04 -3.55
N GLN A 106 -5.72 -8.44 -4.73
CA GLN A 106 -6.43 -7.54 -5.64
C GLN A 106 -7.71 -6.95 -5.05
N GLU A 107 -8.45 -7.73 -4.27
CA GLU A 107 -9.65 -7.28 -3.56
C GLU A 107 -9.32 -6.30 -2.43
N SER A 108 -8.13 -6.42 -1.84
CA SER A 108 -7.61 -5.48 -0.84
C SER A 108 -7.01 -4.19 -1.44
N LEU A 109 -6.69 -4.16 -2.74
CA LEU A 109 -6.15 -2.95 -3.40
C LEU A 109 -7.08 -1.74 -3.34
N PRO A 110 -8.39 -1.84 -3.65
CA PRO A 110 -9.31 -0.71 -3.51
C PRO A 110 -9.64 -0.37 -2.06
N ASP A 111 -9.33 -1.26 -1.10
CA ASP A 111 -9.59 -1.04 0.32
C ASP A 111 -8.73 0.11 0.87
N LEU A 112 -9.29 0.85 1.83
CA LEU A 112 -8.61 1.98 2.45
C LEU A 112 -7.41 1.50 3.27
N LEU A 113 -6.31 2.26 3.27
CA LEU A 113 -5.22 1.94 4.19
C LEU A 113 -5.65 2.30 5.61
N ASP A 114 -6.22 1.33 6.34
CA ASP A 114 -6.67 1.53 7.72
C ASP A 114 -5.49 1.96 8.60
N ILE A 115 -5.36 3.25 8.87
CA ILE A 115 -4.35 3.81 9.77
C ILE A 115 -4.99 4.54 10.94
N CYS A 116 -6.30 4.36 11.12
CA CYS A 116 -6.99 4.91 12.26
C CYS A 116 -6.55 4.15 13.53
N PRO A 117 -6.16 4.82 14.61
CA PRO A 117 -5.87 4.18 15.89
C PRO A 117 -7.15 3.76 16.61
N LEU A 118 -8.30 3.75 15.93
CA LEU A 118 -9.59 3.38 16.50
C LEU A 118 -9.41 1.97 17.05
N ARG A 119 -9.17 1.89 18.36
CA ARG A 119 -9.39 0.67 19.12
C ARG A 119 -10.80 0.28 18.73
N ARG A 120 -10.97 -0.89 18.10
CA ARG A 120 -12.28 -1.53 18.20
C ARG A 120 -12.62 -1.46 19.69
N PRO A 121 -13.77 -0.93 20.10
CA PRO A 121 -14.16 -1.05 21.49
C PRO A 121 -13.99 -2.53 21.80
N HIS A 122 -13.07 -2.83 22.71
CA HIS A 122 -13.04 -4.10 23.38
C HIS A 122 -14.47 -4.24 23.88
N SER A 123 -15.20 -5.24 23.38
CA SER A 123 -16.49 -5.57 23.96
C SER A 123 -16.20 -5.78 25.44
N ASP A 124 -16.54 -4.77 26.24
CA ASP A 124 -16.77 -4.91 27.66
C ASP A 124 -18.03 -5.76 27.73
N ASP A 125 -17.83 -7.07 27.55
CA ASP A 125 -18.83 -8.08 27.80
C ASP A 125 -18.95 -8.14 29.33
N HIS A 126 -19.87 -7.31 29.82
CA HIS A 126 -20.46 -7.46 31.14
C HIS A 126 -21.00 -8.89 31.27
N SER A 127 -20.40 -9.68 32.17
CA SER A 127 -21.12 -10.67 32.95
C SER A 127 -20.40 -11.02 34.25
#